data_AF-A0A2D5B2B7-F1
#
_entry.id   AF-A0A2D5B2B7-F1
#
_cell.length_a   1.000
_cell.length_b   1.000
_cell.length_c   1.000
_cell.angle_alpha   90.00
_cell.angle_beta   90.00
_cell.angle_gamma   90.00
#
_symmetry.space_group_name_H-M   'P 1'
#
loop_
_entity.id
_entity.type
_entity.pdbx_description
1 polymer ?
#
loop_
_entity_poly.entity_id
_entity_poly.type
_entity_poly.pdbx_seq_one_letter_code
_entity_poly.pdbx_strand_id
1 'polypeptide(L)'
;MSPDRPSSSTSDRRTSERREFEAPVRMTFDIEGVEGTTDNLSSAGLLFYTENPIRVRVQIEHEGESKSFQGRLIRALQMDEETTGLAVEFDEN
;
A
#
# COMPACT_ATOMS: atom_id res chain seq x y z
N MET A 1 23.03 -30.43 10.81
CA MET A 1 21.84 -30.51 9.92
C MET A 1 20.97 -29.32 10.25
N SER A 2 20.90 -28.34 9.37
CA SER A 2 20.02 -27.16 9.50
C SER A 2 18.81 -27.36 8.59
N PRO A 3 17.58 -27.00 8.99
CA PRO A 3 16.43 -27.09 8.09
C PRO A 3 16.50 -25.96 7.06
N ASP A 4 16.39 -26.32 5.79
CA ASP A 4 16.19 -25.41 4.66
C ASP A 4 14.96 -24.54 4.92
N ARG A 5 15.16 -23.22 4.91
CA ARG A 5 14.05 -22.26 4.83
C ARG A 5 13.50 -22.33 3.40
N PRO A 6 12.17 -22.41 3.20
CA PRO A 6 11.62 -22.31 1.86
C PRO A 6 11.95 -20.92 1.31
N SER A 7 12.70 -20.89 0.21
CA SER A 7 12.86 -19.71 -0.63
C SER A 7 11.47 -19.33 -1.14
N SER A 8 10.98 -18.16 -0.76
CA SER A 8 9.76 -17.61 -1.36
C SER A 8 10.08 -17.20 -2.79
N SER A 9 10.01 -18.15 -3.72
CA SER A 9 9.85 -17.85 -5.14
C SER A 9 8.46 -17.25 -5.31
N THR A 10 8.38 -15.92 -5.13
CA THR A 10 7.20 -15.14 -5.48
C THR A 10 7.02 -15.25 -6.98
N SER A 11 6.33 -16.30 -7.40
CA SER A 11 5.93 -16.50 -8.79
C SER A 11 5.07 -15.29 -9.15
N ASP A 12 5.58 -14.48 -10.07
CA ASP A 12 4.97 -13.27 -10.62
C ASP A 12 3.64 -13.66 -11.29
N ARG A 13 2.56 -13.71 -10.52
CA ARG A 13 1.19 -13.82 -11.02
C ARG A 13 0.56 -12.44 -11.00
N ARG A 14 1.05 -11.56 -11.85
CA ARG A 14 0.42 -10.26 -12.08
C ARG A 14 -0.71 -10.46 -13.09
N THR A 15 -1.92 -10.11 -12.68
CA THR A 15 -3.13 -10.27 -13.50
C THR A 15 -3.27 -9.18 -14.57
N SER A 16 -2.46 -8.13 -14.53
CA SER A 16 -2.51 -7.01 -15.48
C SER A 16 -1.15 -6.37 -15.78
N GLU A 17 -1.01 -5.81 -16.99
CA GLU A 17 0.18 -5.06 -17.41
C GLU A 17 0.27 -3.71 -16.69
N ARG A 18 1.45 -3.38 -16.16
CA ARG A 18 1.77 -2.02 -15.71
C ARG A 18 2.36 -1.25 -16.88
N ARG A 19 1.78 -0.09 -17.20
CA ARG A 19 2.40 0.88 -18.11
C ARG A 19 3.26 1.82 -17.28
N GLU A 20 4.46 2.11 -17.76
CA GLU A 20 5.27 3.19 -17.21
C GLU A 20 4.51 4.51 -17.41
N PHE A 21 4.30 5.23 -16.31
CA PHE A 21 3.45 6.40 -16.28
C PHE A 21 3.88 7.29 -15.12
N GLU A 22 4.14 8.57 -15.41
CA GLU A 22 4.52 9.58 -14.42
C GLU A 22 3.48 10.69 -14.43
N ALA A 23 2.84 10.90 -13.28
CA ALA A 23 1.80 11.91 -13.09
C ALA A 23 1.69 12.30 -11.62
N PRO A 24 1.25 13.53 -11.31
CA PRO A 24 0.86 13.90 -9.96
C PRO A 24 -0.26 12.98 -9.45
N VAL A 25 -0.07 12.45 -8.25
CA VAL A 25 -1.05 11.61 -7.56
C VAL A 25 -1.38 12.23 -6.21
N ARG A 26 -2.67 12.37 -5.93
CA ARG A 26 -3.17 12.73 -4.59
C ARG A 26 -3.97 11.56 -4.04
N MET A 27 -3.60 11.09 -2.86
CA MET A 27 -4.36 10.07 -2.13
C MET A 27 -4.99 10.67 -0.88
N THR A 28 -6.25 10.33 -0.62
CA THR A 28 -6.94 10.62 0.64
C THR A 28 -7.39 9.33 1.31
N PHE A 29 -7.23 9.24 2.61
CA PHE A 29 -7.76 8.15 3.42
C PHE A 29 -9.25 8.41 3.70
N ASP A 30 -10.09 7.42 3.45
CA ASP A 30 -11.55 7.51 3.67
C ASP A 30 -11.93 6.85 5.01
N ILE A 31 -11.06 7.04 6.01
CA ILE A 31 -11.17 6.45 7.36
C ILE A 31 -10.82 7.51 8.39
N GLU A 32 -11.54 7.51 9.51
CA GLU A 32 -11.26 8.40 10.64
C GLU A 32 -10.07 7.92 11.47
N GLY A 33 -9.80 6.61 11.47
CA GLY A 33 -8.72 5.98 12.21
C GLY A 33 -8.51 4.52 11.80
N VAL A 34 -7.41 3.95 12.26
CA VAL A 34 -7.08 2.52 12.10
C VAL A 34 -7.05 1.90 13.48
N GLU A 35 -7.91 0.92 13.71
CA GLU A 35 -7.94 0.15 14.95
C GLU A 35 -7.26 -1.20 14.76
N GLY A 36 -6.62 -1.73 15.80
CA GLY A 36 -5.93 -3.01 15.71
C GLY A 36 -5.27 -3.46 17.01
N THR A 37 -4.46 -4.51 16.91
CA THR A 37 -3.77 -5.13 18.06
C THR A 37 -2.26 -5.10 17.87
N THR A 38 -1.50 -5.05 18.96
CA THR A 38 -0.04 -5.10 18.96
C THR A 38 0.45 -6.04 20.06
N ASP A 39 1.54 -6.74 19.79
CA ASP A 39 2.31 -7.53 20.76
C ASP A 39 3.65 -6.88 21.13
N ASN A 40 3.95 -5.70 20.57
CA ASN A 40 5.24 -5.03 20.73
C ASN A 40 5.11 -3.51 20.84
N LEU A 41 5.61 -2.96 21.96
CA LEU A 41 5.69 -1.54 22.23
C LEU A 41 7.06 -1.19 22.82
N SER A 42 7.65 -0.11 22.32
CA SER A 42 8.90 0.46 22.82
C SER A 42 8.78 1.98 23.01
N SER A 43 9.81 2.62 23.55
CA SER A 43 9.90 4.09 23.59
C SER A 43 10.03 4.73 22.21
N ALA A 44 10.47 3.97 21.19
CA ALA A 44 10.65 4.46 19.83
C ALA A 44 9.40 4.29 18.95
N GLY A 45 8.47 3.41 19.33
CA GLY A 45 7.27 3.13 18.55
C GLY A 45 6.67 1.74 18.80
N LEU A 46 5.67 1.41 17.99
CA LEU A 46 4.94 0.14 18.02
C LEU A 46 4.62 -0.34 16.60
N LEU A 47 4.47 -1.66 16.44
CA LEU A 47 3.90 -2.28 15.25
C LEU A 47 2.53 -2.87 15.64
N PHE A 48 1.47 -2.53 14.91
CA PHE A 48 0.14 -3.08 15.16
C PHE A 48 -0.50 -3.62 13.88
N TYR A 49 -1.46 -4.51 14.06
CA TYR A 49 -2.16 -5.25 13.01
C TYR A 49 -3.64 -4.90 13.04
N THR A 50 -4.21 -4.59 11.88
CA THR A 50 -5.64 -4.31 11.72
C THR A 50 -6.28 -5.37 10.82
N GLU A 51 -7.52 -5.73 11.10
CA GLU A 51 -8.30 -6.64 10.25
C GLU A 51 -9.05 -5.89 9.14
N ASN A 52 -9.27 -4.58 9.32
CA ASN A 52 -10.01 -3.75 8.38
C ASN A 52 -9.07 -3.17 7.31
N PRO A 53 -9.40 -3.30 6.01
CA PRO A 53 -8.64 -2.66 4.96
C PRO A 53 -8.60 -1.13 5.13
N ILE A 54 -7.43 -0.53 4.93
CA ILE A 54 -7.27 0.93 4.91
C ILE A 54 -7.82 1.44 3.56
N ARG A 55 -9.06 1.93 3.55
CA ARG A 55 -9.74 2.43 2.34
C ARG A 55 -9.19 3.79 1.92
N VAL A 56 -8.98 3.94 0.62
CA VAL A 56 -8.39 5.16 0.04
C VAL A 56 -9.15 5.59 -1.21
N ARG A 57 -9.08 6.90 -1.48
CA ARG A 57 -9.44 7.49 -2.76
C ARG A 57 -8.17 8.08 -3.38
N VAL A 58 -7.91 7.73 -4.64
CA VAL A 58 -6.76 8.21 -5.41
C VAL A 58 -7.27 9.12 -6.51
N GLN A 59 -6.64 10.28 -6.67
CA GLN A 59 -6.82 11.20 -7.79
C GLN A 59 -5.52 11.25 -8.58
N ILE A 60 -5.63 11.06 -9.89
CA ILE A 60 -4.51 11.11 -10.83
C ILE A 60 -4.83 12.20 -11.85
N GLU A 61 -3.91 13.15 -12.02
CA GLU A 61 -4.02 14.23 -12.99
C GLU A 61 -3.14 13.95 -14.21
N HIS A 62 -3.72 13.89 -15.41
CA HIS A 62 -2.99 13.64 -16.65
C HIS A 62 -3.65 14.31 -17.84
N GLU A 63 -2.85 14.99 -18.67
CA GLU A 63 -3.32 15.69 -19.89
C GLU A 63 -4.49 16.67 -19.63
N GLY A 64 -4.58 17.23 -18.41
CA GLY A 64 -5.66 18.13 -18.02
C GLY A 64 -6.95 17.43 -17.56
N GLU A 65 -6.99 16.09 -17.56
CA GLU A 65 -8.05 15.29 -16.96
C GLU A 65 -7.67 14.85 -15.54
N SER A 66 -8.63 14.91 -14.61
CA SER A 66 -8.49 14.33 -13.27
C SER A 66 -9.40 13.10 -13.17
N LYS A 67 -8.81 11.93 -12.87
CA LYS A 67 -9.55 10.67 -12.66
C LYS A 67 -9.45 10.24 -11.22
N SER A 68 -10.59 9.85 -10.64
CA SER A 68 -10.67 9.38 -9.26
C SER A 68 -10.99 7.89 -9.19
N PHE A 69 -10.24 7.17 -8.36
CA PHE A 69 -10.36 5.74 -8.14
C PHE A 69 -10.52 5.45 -6.64
N GLN A 70 -11.30 4.43 -6.30
CA GLN A 70 -11.38 3.90 -4.94
C GLN A 70 -10.55 2.62 -4.85
N GLY A 71 -10.05 2.32 -3.66
CA GLY A 71 -9.24 1.14 -3.42
C GLY A 71 -8.87 0.92 -1.96
N ARG A 72 -7.83 0.11 -1.76
CA ARG A 72 -7.23 -0.17 -0.45
C ARG A 72 -5.72 -0.03 -0.50
N LEU A 73 -5.13 0.51 0.58
CA LEU A 73 -3.68 0.51 0.77
C LEU A 73 -3.23 -0.92 1.09
N ILE A 74 -2.34 -1.47 0.24
CA ILE A 74 -1.81 -2.84 0.43
C ILE A 74 -0.37 -2.85 0.94
N ARG A 75 0.35 -1.73 0.81
CA ARG A 75 1.73 -1.60 1.32
C ARG A 75 2.13 -0.14 1.49
N ALA A 76 2.77 0.18 2.61
CA ALA A 76 3.60 1.37 2.77
C ALA A 76 5.05 0.92 3.00
N LEU A 77 5.99 1.51 2.28
CA LEU A 77 7.40 1.16 2.36
C LEU A 77 8.24 2.43 2.40
N GLN A 78 8.98 2.64 3.47
CA GLN A 78 10.01 3.67 3.50
C GLN A 78 11.16 3.25 2.56
N MET A 79 11.44 4.08 1.56
CA MET A 79 12.50 3.84 0.58
C MET A 79 13.82 4.45 1.05
N ASP A 80 13.75 5.66 1.60
CA ASP A 80 14.85 6.39 2.22
C ASP A 80 14.30 7.33 3.31
N GLU A 81 15.10 8.28 3.80
CA GLU A 81 14.71 9.20 4.88
C GLU A 81 13.56 10.15 4.49
N GLU A 82 13.37 10.43 3.20
CA GLU A 82 12.41 11.42 2.70
C GLU A 82 11.27 10.78 1.89
N THR A 83 11.47 9.57 1.39
CA THR A 83 10.58 8.93 0.43
C THR A 83 9.87 7.72 1.01
N THR A 84 8.55 7.71 0.91
CA THR A 84 7.70 6.55 1.22
C THR A 84 6.90 6.14 -0.02
N GLY A 85 7.08 4.90 -0.46
CA GLY A 85 6.27 4.28 -1.50
C GLY A 85 4.96 3.73 -0.94
N LEU A 86 3.84 4.08 -1.57
CA LEU A 86 2.50 3.63 -1.20
C LEU A 86 1.91 2.81 -2.35
N ALA A 87 1.59 1.54 -2.10
CA ALA A 87 0.95 0.67 -3.08
C ALA A 87 -0.54 0.55 -2.77
N VAL A 88 -1.36 0.86 -3.77
CA VAL A 88 -2.82 0.80 -3.71
C VAL A 88 -3.31 -0.27 -4.67
N GLU A 89 -4.29 -1.04 -4.22
CA GLU A 89 -5.09 -1.92 -5.06
C GLU A 89 -6.46 -1.27 -5.28
N PHE A 90 -6.82 -1.03 -6.53
CA PHE A 90 -8.11 -0.43 -6.87
C PHE A 90 -9.24 -1.46 -6.71
N ASP A 91 -10.42 -0.96 -6.37
CA ASP A 91 -11.63 -1.78 -6.36
C ASP A 91 -11.94 -2.22 -7.81
N GLU A 92 -12.37 -3.47 -7.98
CA GLU A 92 -12.88 -3.95 -9.27
C GLU A 92 -14.22 -3.25 -9.55
N ASN A 93 -14.38 -2.71 -10.76
CA ASN A 93 -15.65 -2.14 -11.22
C ASN A 93 -16.59 -3.24 -11.71
#